data_AF-A0A317SRZ2-F1
#
_entry.id   AF-A0A317SRZ2-F1
#
_cell.length_a   1.000
_cell.length_b   1.000
_cell.length_c   1.000
_cell.angle_alpha   90.00
_cell.angle_beta   90.00
_cell.angle_gamma   90.00
#
_symmetry.space_group_name_H-M   'P 1'
#
loop_
_entity.id
_entity.type
_entity.pdbx_description
1 polymer ?
#
loop_
_entity_poly.entity_id
_entity_poly.type
_entity_poly.pdbx_seq_one_letter_code
_entity_poly.pdbx_strand_id
1 'polypeptide(L)'
;MNFLLPPFILLIAYIFIRRQKSPDRYALDHAALNSPLFPQTMWMNMGYWKNTNSFPEACHALLVVLLEKAGLLAGNLKGKIRIIDLGFGCGDQTLAILQAFPGVRYIGITNNAMQLAFLEERMRRIAPGDRGRAQLCLGDGADPDTWKVEHGHGLETWTLALDCLYHFQPNREKALRHAAKLGSFVAFDLILSEQARWWEKGVLWAIAMGMGVPYGNFMTPKQYTRMLVAAGYVPSEIGIQDISSDVFGGLTAHLRRRSQEAERWGVGGWKKWRVVGWVFGLWNKWGTVRGCVIIAKRAKH
;
A
#
# COMPACT_ATOMS: atom_id res chain seq x y z
N MET A 1 20.81 -24.50 46.44
CA MET A 1 19.92 -25.62 46.08
C MET A 1 18.89 -25.10 45.09
N ASN A 2 19.13 -25.27 43.79
CA ASN A 2 18.24 -24.80 42.73
C ASN A 2 17.04 -25.75 42.65
N PHE A 3 15.92 -25.37 43.25
CA PHE A 3 14.65 -26.08 43.03
C PHE A 3 14.14 -25.71 41.64
N LEU A 4 14.53 -26.48 40.64
CA LEU A 4 13.82 -26.54 39.37
C LEU A 4 12.39 -27.00 39.67
N LEU A 5 11.43 -26.09 39.51
CA LEU A 5 10.01 -26.42 39.59
C LEU A 5 9.74 -27.64 38.67
N PRO A 6 9.09 -28.69 39.17
CA PRO A 6 8.76 -29.87 38.37
C PRO A 6 8.06 -29.44 37.07
N PRO A 7 8.40 -30.02 35.90
CA PRO A 7 7.86 -29.61 34.61
C PRO A 7 6.31 -29.66 34.54
N PHE A 8 5.68 -30.47 35.39
CA PHE A 8 4.24 -30.52 35.61
C PHE A 8 3.65 -29.22 36.20
N ILE A 9 4.36 -28.51 37.10
CA ILE A 9 3.89 -27.24 37.66
C ILE A 9 4.01 -26.12 36.62
N LEU A 10 5.04 -26.14 35.77
CA LEU A 10 5.15 -25.24 34.62
C LEU A 10 4.06 -25.52 33.57
N LEU A 11 3.70 -26.80 33.36
CA LEU A 11 2.60 -27.20 32.48
C LEU A 11 1.24 -26.78 33.06
N ILE A 12 1.02 -26.94 34.37
CA ILE A 12 -0.21 -26.46 35.05
C ILE A 12 -0.28 -24.94 34.99
N ALA A 13 0.81 -24.22 35.30
CA ALA A 13 0.86 -22.78 35.20
C ALA A 13 0.60 -22.33 33.75
N TYR A 14 1.18 -23.00 32.76
CA TYR A 14 0.91 -22.76 31.34
C TYR A 14 -0.55 -23.01 30.96
N ILE A 15 -1.17 -24.08 31.47
CA ILE A 15 -2.59 -24.42 31.26
C ILE A 15 -3.51 -23.40 31.94
N PHE A 16 -3.18 -22.94 33.15
CA PHE A 16 -3.95 -21.93 33.89
C PHE A 16 -3.79 -20.53 33.28
N ILE A 17 -2.60 -20.17 32.82
CA ILE A 17 -2.34 -18.92 32.07
C ILE A 17 -3.05 -18.97 30.70
N ARG A 18 -3.12 -20.13 30.03
CA ARG A 18 -3.92 -20.32 28.80
C ARG A 18 -5.43 -20.39 29.04
N ARG A 19 -5.87 -20.76 30.24
CA ARG A 19 -7.29 -20.80 30.63
C ARG A 19 -7.94 -19.42 30.71
N GLN A 20 -7.18 -18.35 30.51
CA GLN A 20 -7.70 -17.00 30.32
C GLN A 20 -8.10 -16.71 28.86
N LYS A 21 -8.67 -17.69 28.15
CA LYS A 21 -9.30 -17.52 26.85
C LYS A 21 -10.63 -18.27 26.80
N SER A 22 -11.68 -17.47 26.59
CA SER A 22 -13.06 -17.77 26.22
C SER A 22 -13.73 -18.99 26.89
N PRO A 23 -14.82 -18.80 27.65
CA PRO A 23 -15.49 -19.88 28.40
C PRO A 23 -16.16 -20.96 27.53
N ASP A 24 -16.17 -20.81 26.20
CA ASP A 24 -16.86 -21.71 25.29
C ASP A 24 -15.88 -22.60 24.52
N ARG A 25 -15.81 -23.88 24.88
CA ARG A 25 -14.89 -24.87 24.28
C ARG A 25 -15.22 -25.21 22.82
N TYR A 26 -16.36 -24.75 22.32
CA TYR A 26 -16.86 -24.98 20.96
C TYR A 26 -17.26 -23.66 20.26
N ALA A 27 -16.46 -22.61 20.46
CA ALA A 27 -16.58 -21.40 19.63
C ALA A 27 -16.33 -21.70 18.13
N LEU A 28 -16.50 -20.70 17.28
CA LEU A 28 -16.46 -20.84 15.81
C LEU A 28 -15.03 -20.96 15.23
N ASP A 29 -14.04 -21.28 16.06
CA ASP A 29 -12.61 -21.30 15.69
C ASP A 29 -12.30 -22.29 14.54
N HIS A 30 -13.05 -23.39 14.48
CA HIS A 30 -12.94 -24.43 13.45
C HIS A 30 -13.38 -23.94 12.05
N ALA A 31 -14.00 -22.75 11.93
CA ALA A 31 -14.22 -22.10 10.65
C ALA A 31 -12.91 -21.90 9.88
N ALA A 32 -11.78 -21.73 10.58
CA ALA A 32 -10.46 -21.61 9.96
C ALA A 32 -10.05 -22.86 9.14
N LEU A 33 -10.56 -24.05 9.49
CA LEU A 33 -10.29 -25.29 8.74
C LEU A 33 -11.06 -25.38 7.41
N ASN A 34 -12.17 -24.62 7.30
CA ASN A 34 -13.07 -24.63 6.14
C ASN A 34 -12.87 -23.40 5.24
N SER A 35 -12.06 -22.43 5.67
CA SER A 35 -11.70 -21.27 4.89
C SER A 35 -10.45 -21.55 4.06
N PRO A 36 -10.32 -21.01 2.84
CA PRO A 36 -9.02 -20.99 2.19
C PRO A 36 -8.00 -20.27 3.09
N LEU A 37 -6.76 -20.74 3.08
CA LEU A 37 -5.67 -20.19 3.90
C LEU A 37 -5.44 -18.70 3.61
N PHE A 38 -5.62 -18.31 2.35
CA PHE A 38 -5.62 -16.92 1.91
C PHE A 38 -6.89 -16.62 1.11
N PRO A 39 -7.49 -15.43 1.28
CA PRO A 39 -8.58 -14.98 0.40
C PRO A 39 -8.09 -14.86 -1.05
N GLN A 40 -9.05 -14.84 -1.99
CA GLN A 40 -8.76 -14.71 -3.43
C GLN A 40 -7.95 -13.44 -3.77
N THR A 41 -8.14 -12.39 -2.98
CA THR A 41 -7.47 -11.09 -3.10
C THR A 41 -6.85 -10.72 -1.77
N MET A 42 -5.65 -10.16 -1.83
CA MET A 42 -4.89 -9.66 -0.68
C MET A 42 -4.63 -8.15 -0.78
N TRP A 43 -5.50 -7.42 -1.51
CA TRP A 43 -5.48 -5.97 -1.57
C TRP A 43 -5.38 -5.34 -0.18
N MET A 44 -4.43 -4.41 -0.05
CA MET A 44 -4.24 -3.63 1.16
C MET A 44 -3.70 -2.25 0.80
N ASN A 45 -4.58 -1.42 0.22
CA ASN A 45 -4.36 0.01 0.11
C ASN A 45 -5.58 0.77 0.67
N MET A 46 -5.57 2.10 0.67
CA MET A 46 -6.68 2.88 1.25
C MET A 46 -8.01 2.81 0.48
N GLY A 47 -7.97 2.48 -0.81
CA GLY A 47 -9.12 2.37 -1.69
C GLY A 47 -9.74 3.71 -2.12
N TYR A 48 -10.39 3.69 -3.29
CA TYR A 48 -11.21 4.78 -3.83
C TYR A 48 -12.68 4.33 -3.81
N TRP A 49 -13.46 4.94 -2.93
CA TRP A 49 -14.75 4.41 -2.47
C TRP A 49 -15.96 5.08 -3.12
N LYS A 50 -15.76 6.01 -4.06
CA LYS A 50 -16.83 6.85 -4.64
C LYS A 50 -18.06 6.06 -5.11
N ASN A 51 -17.85 4.89 -5.71
CA ASN A 51 -18.92 4.08 -6.33
C ASN A 51 -18.94 2.62 -5.85
N THR A 52 -18.33 2.29 -4.70
CA THR A 52 -18.31 0.90 -4.19
C THR A 52 -18.31 0.86 -2.67
N ASN A 53 -18.82 -0.25 -2.12
CA ASN A 53 -18.72 -0.61 -0.70
C ASN A 53 -17.84 -1.86 -0.47
N SER A 54 -17.28 -2.42 -1.55
CA SER A 54 -16.41 -3.60 -1.52
C SER A 54 -14.96 -3.15 -1.39
N PHE A 55 -14.25 -3.64 -0.37
CA PHE A 55 -12.87 -3.24 -0.12
C PHE A 55 -11.92 -3.59 -1.28
N PRO A 56 -11.93 -4.84 -1.83
CA PRO A 56 -11.13 -5.15 -3.01
C PRO A 56 -11.44 -4.27 -4.22
N GLU A 57 -12.72 -3.96 -4.48
CA GLU A 57 -13.10 -3.06 -5.57
C GLU A 57 -12.61 -1.64 -5.33
N ALA A 58 -12.69 -1.13 -4.10
CA ALA A 58 -12.16 0.18 -3.76
C ALA A 58 -10.64 0.22 -3.96
N CYS A 59 -9.92 -0.82 -3.54
CA CYS A 59 -8.47 -0.91 -3.74
C CYS A 59 -8.08 -0.94 -5.21
N HIS A 60 -8.80 -1.71 -6.02
CA HIS A 60 -8.61 -1.74 -7.46
C HIS A 60 -8.99 -0.40 -8.11
N ALA A 61 -10.08 0.24 -7.70
CA ALA A 61 -10.50 1.54 -8.19
C ALA A 61 -9.46 2.64 -7.93
N LEU A 62 -8.74 2.58 -6.80
CA LEU A 62 -7.65 3.52 -6.53
C LEU A 62 -6.49 3.34 -7.52
N LEU A 63 -6.12 2.10 -7.86
CA LEU A 63 -5.15 1.82 -8.92
C LEU A 63 -5.64 2.40 -10.26
N VAL A 64 -6.90 2.15 -10.63
CA VAL A 64 -7.48 2.67 -11.88
C VAL A 64 -7.40 4.19 -11.92
N VAL A 65 -7.77 4.90 -10.85
CA VAL A 65 -7.66 6.37 -10.77
C VAL A 65 -6.22 6.83 -11.05
N LEU A 66 -5.21 6.18 -10.49
CA LEU A 66 -3.81 6.52 -10.77
C LEU A 66 -3.47 6.34 -12.25
N LEU A 67 -3.84 5.21 -12.84
CA LEU A 67 -3.57 4.90 -14.25
C LEU A 67 -4.31 5.87 -15.20
N GLU A 68 -5.57 6.22 -14.90
CA GLU A 68 -6.35 7.21 -15.66
C GLU A 68 -5.70 8.58 -15.59
N LYS A 69 -5.32 9.04 -14.38
CA LYS A 69 -4.73 10.37 -14.17
C LYS A 69 -3.34 10.48 -14.80
N ALA A 70 -2.57 9.38 -14.82
CA ALA A 70 -1.33 9.27 -15.57
C ALA A 70 -1.54 9.34 -17.09
N GLY A 71 -2.77 9.14 -17.58
CA GLY A 71 -3.08 9.03 -19.00
C GLY A 71 -2.75 7.65 -19.57
N LEU A 72 -2.49 6.66 -18.72
CA LEU A 72 -2.10 5.31 -19.13
C LEU A 72 -3.26 4.50 -19.73
N LEU A 73 -4.51 4.86 -19.39
CA LEU A 73 -5.70 4.20 -19.93
C LEU A 73 -6.28 4.91 -21.17
N ALA A 74 -5.70 6.03 -21.59
CA ALA A 74 -6.09 6.68 -22.84
C ALA A 74 -5.56 5.85 -24.03
N GLY A 75 -6.43 5.46 -24.96
CA GLY A 75 -6.12 4.62 -26.13
C GLY A 75 -5.09 5.21 -27.14
N ASN A 76 -4.42 6.30 -26.78
CA ASN A 76 -3.41 7.00 -27.58
C ASN A 76 -1.97 6.56 -27.28
N LEU A 77 -1.75 5.57 -26.42
CA LEU A 77 -0.43 4.98 -26.20
C LEU A 77 -0.06 4.12 -27.41
N LYS A 78 0.42 4.80 -28.47
CA LYS A 78 0.96 4.17 -29.68
C LYS A 78 2.26 3.39 -29.39
N GLY A 79 2.86 3.57 -28.22
CA GLY A 79 4.10 2.93 -27.77
C GLY A 79 3.88 1.87 -26.68
N LYS A 80 4.82 0.93 -26.59
CA LYS A 80 4.89 -0.05 -25.50
C LYS A 80 5.25 0.67 -24.19
N ILE A 81 4.59 0.33 -23.09
CA ILE A 81 4.76 0.97 -21.77
C ILE A 81 5.63 0.08 -20.89
N ARG A 82 6.48 0.69 -20.06
CA ARG A 82 7.10 0.06 -18.90
C ARG A 82 6.50 0.63 -17.61
N ILE A 83 6.04 -0.24 -16.71
CA ILE A 83 5.63 0.15 -15.36
C ILE A 83 6.64 -0.43 -14.37
N ILE A 84 7.20 0.43 -13.52
CA ILE A 84 8.06 0.07 -12.39
C ILE A 84 7.27 0.34 -11.12
N ASP A 85 6.83 -0.72 -10.45
CA ASP A 85 6.04 -0.66 -9.24
C ASP A 85 6.94 -0.81 -8.01
N LEU A 86 7.07 0.27 -7.24
CA LEU A 86 7.98 0.34 -6.10
C LEU A 86 7.51 -0.46 -4.88
N GLY A 87 6.31 -1.04 -4.90
CA GLY A 87 5.77 -1.80 -3.78
C GLY A 87 4.52 -2.58 -4.17
N PHE A 88 4.69 -3.75 -4.78
CA PHE A 88 3.54 -4.52 -5.31
C PHE A 88 2.72 -5.27 -4.25
N GLY A 89 3.17 -5.29 -2.98
CA GLY A 89 2.48 -5.97 -1.89
C GLY A 89 2.26 -7.46 -2.17
N CYS A 90 1.03 -7.94 -2.01
CA CYS A 90 0.67 -9.33 -2.33
C CYS A 90 0.36 -9.57 -3.83
N GLY A 91 0.60 -8.56 -4.67
CA GLY A 91 0.58 -8.67 -6.13
C GLY A 91 -0.78 -8.53 -6.81
N ASP A 92 -1.82 -8.12 -6.09
CA ASP A 92 -3.12 -7.84 -6.71
C ASP A 92 -3.02 -6.71 -7.76
N GLN A 93 -2.21 -5.66 -7.50
CA GLN A 93 -1.95 -4.61 -8.50
C GLN A 93 -1.12 -5.12 -9.68
N THR A 94 -0.16 -6.02 -9.46
CA THR A 94 0.60 -6.68 -10.53
C THR A 94 -0.34 -7.39 -11.51
N LEU A 95 -1.24 -8.22 -10.98
CA LEU A 95 -2.18 -8.99 -11.82
C LEU A 95 -3.15 -8.07 -12.56
N ALA A 96 -3.68 -7.04 -11.90
CA ALA A 96 -4.55 -6.06 -12.52
C ALA A 96 -3.86 -5.30 -13.68
N ILE A 97 -2.61 -4.88 -13.48
CA ILE A 97 -1.81 -4.20 -14.51
C ILE A 97 -1.53 -5.13 -15.70
N LEU A 98 -1.12 -6.37 -15.45
CA LEU A 98 -0.84 -7.33 -16.53
C LEU A 98 -2.09 -7.62 -17.36
N GLN A 99 -3.26 -7.69 -16.73
CA GLN A 99 -4.54 -7.87 -17.41
C GLN A 99 -4.96 -6.61 -18.21
N ALA A 100 -4.80 -5.41 -17.63
CA ALA A 100 -5.23 -4.16 -18.25
C ALA A 100 -4.38 -3.76 -19.47
N PHE A 101 -3.12 -4.17 -19.53
CA PHE A 101 -2.19 -3.75 -20.57
C PHE A 101 -1.56 -4.94 -21.32
N PRO A 102 -2.21 -5.42 -22.40
CA PRO A 102 -1.62 -6.41 -23.30
C PRO A 102 -0.35 -5.86 -23.98
N GLY A 103 0.82 -6.16 -23.41
CA GLY A 103 2.11 -5.68 -23.93
C GLY A 103 2.92 -4.78 -22.98
N VAL A 104 2.42 -4.48 -21.77
CA VAL A 104 3.25 -3.79 -20.75
C VAL A 104 4.48 -4.63 -20.42
N ARG A 105 5.61 -3.95 -20.19
CA ARG A 105 6.77 -4.50 -19.47
C ARG A 105 6.65 -4.09 -18.01
N TYR A 106 6.40 -5.04 -17.14
CA TYR A 106 6.17 -4.79 -15.72
C TYR A 106 7.39 -5.18 -14.89
N ILE A 107 7.78 -4.32 -13.96
CA ILE A 107 8.84 -4.59 -12.98
C ILE A 107 8.26 -4.27 -11.62
N GLY A 108 8.08 -5.29 -10.78
CA GLY A 108 7.58 -5.14 -9.42
C GLY A 108 8.68 -5.31 -8.38
N ILE A 109 8.74 -4.40 -7.42
CA ILE A 109 9.63 -4.47 -6.27
C ILE A 109 8.83 -4.77 -4.98
N THR A 110 9.36 -5.66 -4.15
CA THR A 110 8.94 -5.81 -2.74
C THR A 110 10.17 -6.10 -1.87
N ASN A 111 10.20 -5.59 -0.65
CA ASN A 111 11.24 -5.92 0.33
C ASN A 111 10.86 -7.13 1.20
N ASN A 112 9.71 -7.76 0.92
CA ASN A 112 9.18 -8.87 1.71
C ASN A 112 9.23 -10.18 0.92
N ALA A 113 10.09 -11.10 1.36
CA ALA A 113 10.27 -12.41 0.73
C ALA A 113 8.99 -13.26 0.69
N MET A 114 8.12 -13.15 1.69
CA MET A 114 6.84 -13.85 1.70
C MET A 114 5.86 -13.29 0.68
N GLN A 115 5.84 -11.97 0.48
CA GLN A 115 5.04 -11.33 -0.56
C GLN A 115 5.50 -11.73 -1.96
N LEU A 116 6.83 -11.78 -2.18
CA LEU A 116 7.40 -12.27 -3.43
C LEU A 116 6.98 -13.72 -3.70
N ALA A 117 7.25 -14.63 -2.76
CA ALA A 117 6.89 -16.04 -2.90
C ALA A 117 5.38 -16.23 -3.13
N PHE A 118 4.55 -15.44 -2.45
CA PHE A 118 3.09 -15.47 -2.62
C PHE A 118 2.67 -15.04 -4.03
N LEU A 119 3.25 -13.96 -4.57
CA LEU A 119 2.96 -13.53 -5.93
C LEU A 119 3.50 -14.52 -6.97
N GLU A 120 4.70 -15.08 -6.78
CA GLU A 120 5.24 -16.11 -7.68
C GLU A 120 4.31 -17.31 -7.82
N GLU A 121 3.71 -17.77 -6.72
CA GLU A 121 2.70 -18.84 -6.75
C GLU A 121 1.44 -18.42 -7.52
N ARG A 122 0.97 -17.18 -7.36
CA ARG A 122 -0.16 -16.65 -8.14
C ARG A 122 0.18 -16.56 -9.64
N MET A 123 1.41 -16.17 -9.97
CA MET A 123 1.90 -16.02 -11.35
C MET A 123 2.06 -17.37 -12.08
N ARG A 124 2.09 -18.50 -11.37
CA ARG A 124 2.05 -19.83 -12.01
C ARG A 124 0.71 -20.13 -12.70
N ARG A 125 -0.35 -19.43 -12.31
CA ARG A 125 -1.73 -19.66 -12.80
C ARG A 125 -2.12 -18.75 -13.96
N ILE A 126 -1.27 -17.78 -14.34
CA ILE A 126 -1.50 -16.91 -15.49
C ILE A 126 -0.79 -17.44 -16.74
N ALA A 127 -1.21 -16.98 -17.93
CA ALA A 127 -0.63 -17.44 -19.19
C ALA A 127 0.89 -17.19 -19.25
N PRO A 128 1.71 -18.11 -19.81
CA PRO A 128 3.15 -17.94 -19.90
C PRO A 128 3.59 -16.63 -20.58
N GLY A 129 2.83 -16.18 -21.58
CA GLY A 129 3.07 -14.90 -22.25
C GLY A 129 2.91 -13.69 -21.32
N ASP A 130 1.92 -13.71 -20.41
CA ASP A 130 1.70 -12.65 -19.43
C ASP A 130 2.75 -12.69 -18.33
N ARG A 131 3.12 -13.89 -17.88
CA ARG A 131 4.21 -14.08 -16.93
C ARG A 131 5.55 -13.56 -17.49
N GLY A 132 5.85 -13.84 -18.75
CA GLY A 132 7.08 -13.38 -19.43
C GLY A 132 7.16 -11.87 -19.63
N ARG A 133 6.10 -11.12 -19.31
CA ARG A 133 6.08 -9.65 -19.33
C ARG A 133 6.44 -9.02 -17.99
N ALA A 134 6.50 -9.81 -16.91
CA ALA A 134 6.73 -9.33 -15.55
C ALA A 134 8.08 -9.81 -15.01
N GLN A 135 8.84 -8.87 -14.45
CA GLN A 135 10.02 -9.12 -13.62
C GLN A 135 9.65 -8.80 -12.17
N LEU A 136 9.87 -9.73 -11.25
CA LEU A 136 9.63 -9.53 -9.83
C LEU A 136 10.97 -9.51 -9.08
N CYS A 137 11.18 -8.50 -8.25
CA CYS A 137 12.44 -8.26 -7.57
C CYS A 137 12.23 -8.21 -6.06
N LEU A 138 13.04 -8.98 -5.31
CA LEU A 138 13.23 -8.77 -3.89
C LEU A 138 14.21 -7.61 -3.70
N GLY A 139 13.74 -6.47 -3.18
CA GLY A 139 14.53 -5.25 -3.00
C GLY A 139 13.72 -4.17 -2.28
N ASP A 140 14.38 -3.08 -1.90
CA ASP A 140 13.73 -1.94 -1.26
C ASP A 140 13.29 -0.90 -2.31
N GLY A 141 11.98 -0.61 -2.37
CA GLY A 141 11.43 0.43 -3.23
C GLY A 141 12.02 1.83 -2.96
N ALA A 142 12.51 2.07 -1.74
CA ALA A 142 13.20 3.30 -1.35
C ALA A 142 14.66 3.35 -1.84
N ASP A 143 15.27 2.20 -2.12
CA ASP A 143 16.66 2.06 -2.53
C ASP A 143 16.83 1.40 -3.90
N PRO A 144 16.93 2.20 -4.97
CA PRO A 144 17.19 1.73 -6.33
C PRO A 144 18.48 0.92 -6.53
N ASP A 145 19.42 0.92 -5.58
CA ASP A 145 20.64 0.12 -5.70
C ASP A 145 20.37 -1.37 -5.40
N THR A 146 19.21 -1.68 -4.82
CA THR A 146 18.81 -3.04 -4.42
C THR A 146 18.02 -3.80 -5.51
N TRP A 147 17.65 -3.14 -6.60
CA TRP A 147 16.93 -3.74 -7.72
C TRP A 147 17.44 -3.19 -9.05
N LYS A 148 17.25 -3.95 -10.13
CA LYS A 148 17.74 -3.57 -11.47
C LYS A 148 16.58 -3.53 -12.45
N VAL A 149 16.57 -2.47 -13.26
CA VAL A 149 15.65 -2.32 -14.38
C VAL A 149 16.41 -2.63 -15.65
N GLU A 150 15.92 -3.60 -16.43
CA GLU A 150 16.45 -3.81 -17.76
C GLU A 150 16.16 -2.60 -18.65
N HIS A 151 17.23 -2.00 -19.19
CA HIS A 151 17.13 -0.92 -20.15
C HIS A 151 16.62 -1.44 -21.49
N GLY A 152 15.31 -1.38 -21.68
CA GLY A 152 14.69 -1.48 -22.99
C GLY A 152 14.49 -0.08 -23.57
N HIS A 153 15.13 0.17 -24.71
CA HIS A 153 14.97 1.40 -25.48
C HIS A 153 13.55 1.49 -26.07
N GLY A 154 13.03 2.73 -26.21
CA GLY A 154 11.76 3.01 -26.89
C GLY A 154 10.48 2.72 -26.08
N LEU A 155 10.57 2.46 -24.77
CA LEU A 155 9.41 2.33 -23.89
C LEU A 155 9.13 3.63 -23.13
N GLU A 156 7.86 4.04 -23.11
CA GLU A 156 7.42 5.07 -22.16
C GLU A 156 7.43 4.45 -20.76
N THR A 157 8.27 4.98 -19.87
CA THR A 157 8.47 4.42 -18.53
C THR A 157 7.73 5.24 -17.49
N TRP A 158 6.96 4.54 -16.66
CA TRP A 158 6.23 5.08 -15.53
C TRP A 158 6.65 4.37 -14.24
N THR A 159 7.05 5.15 -13.24
CA THR A 159 7.24 4.65 -11.87
C THR A 159 5.94 4.81 -11.11
N LEU A 160 5.41 3.71 -10.59
CA LEU A 160 4.18 3.62 -9.82
C LEU A 160 4.51 3.41 -8.34
N ALA A 161 3.83 4.14 -7.47
CA ALA A 161 3.86 3.90 -6.04
C ALA A 161 2.45 4.05 -5.44
N LEU A 162 1.75 2.93 -5.27
CA LEU A 162 0.41 2.90 -4.72
C LEU A 162 0.47 2.70 -3.20
N ASP A 163 0.22 3.76 -2.42
CA ASP A 163 0.04 3.69 -0.96
C ASP A 163 1.24 3.12 -0.20
N CYS A 164 2.47 3.49 -0.60
CA CYS A 164 3.69 2.95 -0.01
C CYS A 164 4.78 3.98 0.36
N LEU A 165 4.83 5.15 -0.27
CA LEU A 165 5.95 6.10 -0.14
C LEU A 165 6.12 6.71 1.25
N TYR A 166 5.05 6.79 2.04
CA TYR A 166 5.15 7.26 3.42
C TYR A 166 5.85 6.25 4.33
N HIS A 167 5.97 4.97 3.96
CA HIS A 167 6.73 3.96 4.70
C HIS A 167 8.23 3.94 4.38
N PHE A 168 8.68 4.65 3.33
CA PHE A 168 10.05 4.56 2.84
C PHE A 168 11.07 5.10 3.85
N GLN A 169 12.18 4.38 4.01
CA GLN A 169 13.25 4.70 4.94
C GLN A 169 14.54 5.07 4.18
N PRO A 170 15.25 6.13 4.58
CA PRO A 170 14.84 7.15 5.55
C PRO A 170 13.73 8.08 5.00
N ASN A 171 13.60 8.16 3.68
CA ASN A 171 12.57 8.91 2.95
C ASN A 171 12.49 8.40 1.49
N ARG A 172 11.71 9.07 0.64
CA ARG A 172 11.48 8.70 -0.78
C ARG A 172 12.41 9.39 -1.80
N GLU A 173 13.38 10.18 -1.34
CA GLU A 173 14.15 11.09 -2.20
C GLU A 173 15.05 10.35 -3.20
N LYS A 174 15.72 9.27 -2.76
CA LYS A 174 16.58 8.42 -3.62
C LYS A 174 15.75 7.74 -4.72
N ALA A 175 14.63 7.15 -4.34
CA ALA A 175 13.67 6.55 -5.27
C ALA A 175 13.14 7.56 -6.30
N LEU A 176 12.73 8.76 -5.88
CA LEU A 176 12.23 9.80 -6.79
C LEU A 176 13.30 10.31 -7.76
N ARG A 177 14.55 10.51 -7.30
CA ARG A 177 15.68 10.86 -8.17
C ARG A 177 15.93 9.80 -9.24
N HIS A 178 15.83 8.53 -8.88
CA HIS A 178 15.98 7.45 -9.84
C HIS A 178 14.81 7.39 -10.81
N ALA A 179 13.57 7.50 -10.31
CA ALA A 179 12.37 7.56 -11.14
C ALA A 179 12.44 8.66 -12.22
N ALA A 180 12.92 9.86 -11.85
CA ALA A 180 13.07 10.98 -12.77
C ALA A 180 14.05 10.71 -13.92
N LYS A 181 15.10 9.92 -13.67
CA LYS A 181 16.05 9.48 -14.72
C LYS A 181 15.42 8.49 -15.69
N LEU A 182 14.44 7.70 -15.22
CA LEU A 182 13.80 6.66 -16.01
C LEU A 182 12.62 7.17 -16.83
N GLY A 183 11.79 8.07 -16.26
CA GLY A 183 10.59 8.53 -16.95
C GLY A 183 9.65 9.33 -16.07
N SER A 184 8.35 9.10 -16.26
CA SER A 184 7.29 9.74 -15.50
C SER A 184 7.03 8.99 -14.18
N PHE A 185 6.34 9.63 -13.25
CA PHE A 185 6.00 9.10 -11.94
C PHE A 185 4.54 9.35 -11.61
N VAL A 186 3.90 8.36 -10.99
CA VAL A 186 2.55 8.43 -10.46
C VAL A 186 2.47 7.73 -9.10
N ALA A 187 1.77 8.34 -8.15
CA ALA A 187 1.58 7.77 -6.83
C ALA A 187 0.24 8.14 -6.21
N PHE A 188 -0.17 7.34 -5.24
CA PHE A 188 -1.07 7.77 -4.18
C PHE A 188 -0.26 7.89 -2.90
N ASP A 189 -0.31 9.05 -2.24
CA ASP A 189 0.44 9.28 -1.00
C ASP A 189 -0.32 10.20 -0.04
N LEU A 190 0.17 10.23 1.20
CA LEU A 190 -0.36 11.02 2.30
C LEU A 190 0.35 12.36 2.42
N ILE A 191 -0.42 13.44 2.27
CA ILE A 191 0.08 14.82 2.26
C ILE A 191 -0.40 15.56 3.50
N LEU A 192 0.52 16.24 4.19
CA LEU A 192 0.21 17.10 5.32
C LEU A 192 -0.47 18.38 4.84
N SER A 193 -1.64 18.71 5.39
CA SER A 193 -2.32 19.96 5.09
C SER A 193 -1.50 21.17 5.57
N GLU A 194 -1.39 22.21 4.74
CA GLU A 194 -0.77 23.48 5.14
C GLU A 194 -1.57 24.18 6.24
N GLN A 195 -2.86 23.85 6.38
CA GLN A 195 -3.77 24.40 7.36
C GLN A 195 -3.78 23.59 8.67
N ALA A 196 -3.00 22.51 8.75
CA ALA A 196 -2.92 21.66 9.94
C ALA A 196 -2.46 22.45 11.16
N ARG A 197 -3.22 22.34 12.25
CA ARG A 197 -2.91 23.01 13.52
C ARG A 197 -1.69 22.35 14.18
N TRP A 198 -0.96 23.09 15.01
CA TRP A 198 0.24 22.58 15.68
C TRP A 198 -0.05 21.35 16.56
N TRP A 199 -1.20 21.30 17.24
CA TRP A 199 -1.60 20.16 18.06
C TRP A 199 -2.00 18.94 17.20
N GLU A 200 -2.61 19.16 16.03
CA GLU A 200 -2.92 18.08 15.07
C GLU A 200 -1.63 17.44 14.54
N LYS A 201 -0.59 18.25 14.31
CA LYS A 201 0.76 17.77 13.98
C LYS A 201 1.38 16.96 15.12
N GLY A 202 1.17 17.38 16.37
CA GLY A 202 1.57 16.59 17.56
C GLY A 202 0.87 15.23 17.64
N VAL A 203 -0.44 15.18 17.34
CA VAL A 203 -1.19 13.91 17.26
C VAL A 203 -0.70 13.05 16.09
N LEU A 204 -0.47 13.65 14.92
CA LEU A 204 0.07 12.94 13.76
C LEU A 204 1.46 12.36 14.05
N TRP A 205 2.33 13.09 14.76
CA TRP A 205 3.63 12.61 15.18
C TRP A 205 3.53 11.36 16.08
N ALA A 206 2.62 11.37 17.07
CA ALA A 206 2.38 10.21 17.93
C ALA A 206 1.85 9.01 17.13
N ILE A 207 0.94 9.24 16.16
CA ILE A 207 0.43 8.20 15.25
C ILE A 207 1.56 7.63 14.40
N ALA A 208 2.38 8.48 13.78
CA ALA A 208 3.50 8.06 12.93
C ALA A 208 4.49 7.18 13.71
N MET A 209 4.85 7.59 14.92
CA MET A 209 5.68 6.80 15.83
C MET A 209 5.06 5.43 16.14
N GLY A 210 3.77 5.39 16.48
CA GLY A 210 3.05 4.14 16.77
C GLY A 210 2.92 3.20 15.56
N MET A 211 2.96 3.75 14.34
CA MET A 211 2.93 2.98 13.09
C MET A 211 4.32 2.63 12.54
N GLY A 212 5.40 3.12 13.16
CA GLY A 212 6.76 2.95 12.63
C GLY A 212 7.03 3.72 11.34
N VAL A 213 6.22 4.75 11.05
CA VAL A 213 6.31 5.59 9.85
C VAL A 213 7.20 6.80 10.14
N PRO A 214 8.17 7.15 9.27
CA PRO A 214 8.96 8.37 9.43
C PRO A 214 8.05 9.60 9.40
N TYR A 215 7.98 10.35 10.50
CA TYR A 215 7.13 11.55 10.54
C TYR A 215 7.48 12.56 9.43
N GLY A 216 8.77 12.65 9.05
CA GLY A 216 9.24 13.53 7.97
C GLY A 216 8.66 13.19 6.58
N ASN A 217 8.07 12.01 6.41
CA ASN A 217 7.40 11.62 5.18
C ASN A 217 6.00 12.26 5.01
N PHE A 218 5.42 12.84 6.06
CA PHE A 218 4.20 13.65 5.95
C PHE A 218 4.56 15.07 5.51
N MET A 219 4.77 15.24 4.20
CA MET A 219 5.16 16.51 3.59
C MET A 219 3.95 17.36 3.19
N THR A 220 4.07 18.69 3.25
CA THR A 220 3.09 19.58 2.63
C THR A 220 3.16 19.52 1.10
N PRO A 221 2.13 19.97 0.36
CA PRO A 221 2.19 20.04 -1.10
C PRO A 221 3.44 20.77 -1.60
N LYS A 222 3.78 21.92 -0.99
CA LYS A 222 4.97 22.70 -1.36
C LYS A 222 6.28 21.96 -1.10
N GLN A 223 6.38 21.22 0.00
CA GLN A 223 7.57 20.42 0.31
C GLN A 223 7.71 19.24 -0.66
N TYR A 224 6.60 18.58 -0.98
CA TYR A 224 6.57 17.48 -1.93
C TYR A 224 6.95 17.95 -3.34
N THR A 225 6.37 19.05 -3.83
CA THR A 225 6.73 19.64 -5.13
C THR A 225 8.22 19.99 -5.19
N ARG A 226 8.79 20.57 -4.12
CA ARG A 226 10.24 20.84 -4.06
C ARG A 226 11.07 19.56 -4.16
N MET A 227 10.66 18.48 -3.50
CA MET A 227 11.35 17.19 -3.60
C MET A 227 11.31 16.61 -5.02
N LEU A 228 10.17 16.71 -5.71
CA LEU A 228 10.06 16.29 -7.11
C LEU A 228 10.91 17.16 -8.05
N VAL A 229 10.94 18.47 -7.85
CA VAL A 229 11.81 19.37 -8.62
C VAL A 229 13.28 19.04 -8.39
N ALA A 230 13.68 18.85 -7.14
CA ALA A 230 15.04 18.44 -6.80
C ALA A 230 15.41 17.05 -7.34
N ALA A 231 14.41 16.19 -7.58
CA ALA A 231 14.61 14.90 -8.24
C ALA A 231 14.86 15.02 -9.75
N GLY A 232 14.45 16.13 -10.38
CA GLY A 232 14.65 16.40 -11.81
C GLY A 232 13.36 16.64 -12.61
N TYR A 233 12.18 16.70 -11.97
CA TYR A 233 10.92 16.99 -12.66
C TYR A 233 10.71 18.51 -12.86
N VAL A 234 10.04 18.87 -13.94
CA VAL A 234 9.71 20.27 -14.25
C VAL A 234 8.45 20.69 -13.46
N PRO A 235 8.42 21.87 -12.80
CA PRO A 235 7.27 22.31 -12.01
C PRO A 235 5.92 22.29 -12.74
N SER A 236 5.89 22.62 -14.04
CA SER A 236 4.65 22.62 -14.85
C SER A 236 4.11 21.22 -15.14
N GLU A 237 4.93 20.18 -14.99
CA GLU A 237 4.57 18.78 -15.22
C GLU A 237 4.21 18.04 -13.92
N ILE A 238 4.18 18.76 -12.78
CA ILE A 238 3.84 18.22 -11.47
C ILE A 238 2.38 18.55 -11.14
N GLY A 239 1.59 17.53 -10.84
CA GLY A 239 0.23 17.62 -10.32
C GLY A 239 0.09 16.93 -8.98
N ILE A 240 -0.56 17.60 -8.01
CA ILE A 240 -0.99 16.99 -6.75
C ILE A 240 -2.49 17.21 -6.64
N GLN A 241 -3.27 16.15 -6.78
CA GLN A 241 -4.72 16.19 -6.70
C GLN A 241 -5.21 15.50 -5.43
N ASP A 242 -5.90 16.25 -4.59
CA ASP A 242 -6.57 15.73 -3.41
C ASP A 242 -7.83 14.93 -3.78
N ILE A 243 -7.90 13.69 -3.30
CA ILE A 243 -9.04 12.78 -3.47
C ILE A 243 -9.58 12.28 -2.13
N SER A 244 -9.23 12.95 -1.02
CA SER A 244 -9.50 12.48 0.36
C SER A 244 -10.97 12.19 0.64
N SER A 245 -11.89 12.96 0.04
CA SER A 245 -13.34 12.81 0.21
C SER A 245 -13.85 11.45 -0.25
N ASP A 246 -13.18 10.84 -1.23
CA ASP A 246 -13.53 9.56 -1.81
C ASP A 246 -12.67 8.41 -1.22
N VAL A 247 -11.79 8.70 -0.24
CA VAL A 247 -10.86 7.72 0.34
C VAL A 247 -11.19 7.45 1.80
N PHE A 248 -10.95 8.43 2.68
CA PHE A 248 -10.94 8.17 4.13
C PHE A 248 -12.31 7.81 4.69
N GLY A 249 -13.37 8.50 4.26
CA GLY A 249 -14.74 8.25 4.72
C GLY A 249 -15.20 6.81 4.44
N GLY A 250 -14.97 6.32 3.21
CA GLY A 250 -15.32 4.96 2.81
C GLY A 250 -14.52 3.90 3.57
N LEU A 251 -13.19 4.10 3.70
CA LEU A 251 -12.32 3.21 4.45
C LEU A 251 -12.71 3.11 5.93
N THR A 252 -12.97 4.25 6.59
CA THR A 252 -13.44 4.30 7.98
C THR A 252 -14.77 3.56 8.13
N ALA A 253 -15.72 3.77 7.21
CA ALA A 253 -17.01 3.09 7.23
C ALA A 253 -16.84 1.57 7.08
N HIS A 254 -15.96 1.11 6.19
CA HIS A 254 -15.64 -0.30 6.01
C HIS A 254 -15.03 -0.93 7.26
N LEU A 255 -13.97 -0.32 7.81
CA LEU A 255 -13.27 -0.82 8.99
C LEU A 255 -14.18 -0.88 10.23
N ARG A 256 -15.04 0.13 10.41
CA ARG A 256 -16.04 0.14 11.48
C ARG A 256 -17.03 -1.02 11.34
N ARG A 257 -17.59 -1.20 10.13
CA ARG A 257 -18.57 -2.26 9.84
C ARG A 257 -17.96 -3.65 10.06
N ARG A 258 -16.79 -3.91 9.47
CA ARG A 258 -16.10 -5.21 9.61
C ARG A 258 -15.68 -5.50 11.05
N SER A 259 -15.25 -4.49 11.80
CA SER A 259 -14.95 -4.71 13.21
C SER A 259 -16.19 -5.01 14.05
N GLN A 260 -17.34 -4.38 13.77
CA GLN A 260 -18.58 -4.67 14.49
C GLN A 260 -19.09 -6.08 14.17
N GLU A 261 -19.02 -6.49 12.89
CA GLU A 261 -19.32 -7.85 12.47
C GLU A 261 -18.40 -8.87 13.16
N ALA A 262 -17.09 -8.62 13.18
CA ALA A 262 -16.14 -9.51 13.85
C ALA A 262 -16.41 -9.64 15.36
N GLU A 263 -16.69 -8.52 16.03
CA GLU A 263 -17.01 -8.50 17.46
C GLU A 263 -18.29 -9.29 17.77
N ARG A 264 -19.32 -9.17 16.91
CA ARG A 264 -20.56 -9.94 17.00
C ARG A 264 -20.32 -11.45 16.94
N TRP A 265 -19.34 -11.88 16.14
CA TRP A 265 -19.01 -13.29 15.95
C TRP A 265 -17.84 -13.78 16.82
N GLY A 266 -17.34 -12.94 17.75
CA GLY A 266 -16.21 -13.30 18.60
C GLY A 266 -14.88 -13.46 17.86
N VAL A 267 -14.79 -13.01 16.60
CA VAL A 267 -13.58 -13.14 15.78
C VAL A 267 -12.51 -12.17 16.30
N GLY A 268 -11.43 -12.72 16.86
CA GLY A 268 -10.30 -11.97 17.37
C GLY A 268 -9.49 -11.25 16.27
N GLY A 269 -8.51 -10.44 16.68
CA GLY A 269 -7.56 -9.79 15.75
C GLY A 269 -8.03 -8.47 15.12
N TRP A 270 -9.26 -8.03 15.39
CA TRP A 270 -9.83 -6.80 14.82
C TRP A 270 -9.54 -5.51 15.59
N LYS A 271 -8.97 -5.60 16.81
CA LYS A 271 -8.65 -4.43 17.64
C LYS A 271 -7.74 -3.42 16.93
N LYS A 272 -6.70 -3.90 16.24
CA LYS A 272 -5.79 -3.02 15.47
C LYS A 272 -6.52 -2.27 14.34
N TRP A 273 -7.44 -2.95 13.66
CA TRP A 273 -8.20 -2.38 12.54
C TRP A 273 -9.22 -1.35 13.01
N ARG A 274 -9.75 -1.46 14.24
CA ARG A 274 -10.54 -0.40 14.88
C ARG A 274 -9.72 0.87 15.07
N VAL A 275 -8.50 0.74 15.59
CA VAL A 275 -7.59 1.88 15.82
C VAL A 275 -7.26 2.55 14.49
N VAL A 276 -6.92 1.76 13.48
CA VAL A 276 -6.66 2.26 12.11
C VAL A 276 -7.89 3.00 11.56
N GLY A 277 -9.09 2.43 11.70
CA GLY A 277 -10.33 3.08 11.27
C GLY A 277 -10.62 4.40 11.99
N TRP A 278 -10.28 4.49 13.28
CA TRP A 278 -10.37 5.73 14.06
C TRP A 278 -9.36 6.78 13.57
N VAL A 279 -8.11 6.41 13.29
CA VAL A 279 -7.08 7.31 12.73
C VAL A 279 -7.55 7.91 11.39
N PHE A 280 -8.00 7.07 10.46
CA PHE A 280 -8.53 7.57 9.18
C PHE A 280 -9.80 8.43 9.37
N GLY A 281 -10.61 8.13 10.38
CA GLY A 281 -11.75 8.96 10.77
C GLY A 281 -11.33 10.35 11.25
N LEU A 282 -10.22 10.46 12.00
CA LEU A 282 -9.64 11.74 12.37
C LEU A 282 -9.14 12.51 11.17
N TRP A 283 -8.43 11.86 10.24
CA TRP A 283 -7.94 12.52 9.03
C TRP A 283 -9.09 13.02 8.15
N ASN A 284 -10.16 12.23 8.01
CA ASN A 284 -11.37 12.65 7.31
C ASN A 284 -12.03 13.87 7.98
N LYS A 285 -12.06 13.90 9.32
CA LYS A 285 -12.73 14.95 10.10
C LYS A 285 -11.92 16.25 10.18
N TRP A 286 -10.62 16.16 10.44
CA TRP A 286 -9.75 17.32 10.67
C TRP A 286 -9.10 17.82 9.38
N GLY A 287 -8.95 16.97 8.37
CA GLY A 287 -8.25 17.33 7.13
C GLY A 287 -6.75 17.57 7.33
N THR A 288 -6.17 17.15 8.46
CA THR A 288 -4.74 17.28 8.77
C THR A 288 -3.88 16.52 7.76
N VAL A 289 -4.32 15.33 7.33
CA VAL A 289 -3.69 14.51 6.30
C VAL A 289 -4.67 14.38 5.13
N ARG A 290 -4.16 14.47 3.91
CA ARG A 290 -4.91 14.36 2.65
C ARG A 290 -4.37 13.18 1.85
N GLY A 291 -5.27 12.37 1.30
CA GLY A 291 -4.93 11.33 0.33
C GLY A 291 -4.90 11.95 -1.06
N CYS A 292 -3.71 12.01 -1.66
CA CYS A 292 -3.51 12.70 -2.93
C CYS A 292 -2.97 11.76 -4.01
N VAL A 293 -3.44 11.98 -5.25
CA VAL A 293 -2.77 11.49 -6.45
C VAL A 293 -1.64 12.46 -6.78
N ILE A 294 -0.41 11.97 -6.89
CA ILE A 294 0.77 12.73 -7.30
C ILE A 294 1.18 12.27 -8.68
N ILE A 295 1.38 13.20 -9.60
CA ILE A 295 1.90 12.94 -10.94
C ILE A 295 3.06 13.87 -11.20
N ALA A 296 4.13 13.32 -11.77
CA ALA A 296 5.23 14.10 -12.31
C ALA A 296 5.60 13.52 -13.68
N LYS A 297 5.28 14.24 -14.76
CA LYS A 297 5.58 13.77 -16.11
C LYS A 297 7.00 14.15 -16.51
N ARG A 298 7.66 13.27 -17.26
CA ARG A 298 8.90 13.64 -17.94
C ARG A 298 8.58 14.67 -19.03
N ALA A 299 9.35 15.74 -19.10
CA ALA A 299 9.23 16.72 -20.16
C ALA A 299 9.45 16.04 -21.52
N LYS A 300 8.53 16.26 -22.48
CA LYS A 300 8.74 15.87 -23.87
C LYS A 300 9.70 16.89 -24.48
N HIS A 301 10.91 16.45 -24.82
CA HIS A 301 11.80 17.22 -25.68
C HIS A 301 11.33 17.12 -27.14
#